data_AF-A0A2K8SSK8-F1
#
_entry.id   AF-A0A2K8SSK8-F1
#
_cell.length_a   1.000
_cell.length_b   1.000
_cell.length_c   1.000
_cell.angle_alpha   90.00
_cell.angle_beta   90.00
_cell.angle_gamma   90.00
#
_symmetry.space_group_name_H-M   'P 1'
#
loop_
_entity.id
_entity.type
_entity.pdbx_description
1 polymer ?
#
loop_
_entity_poly.entity_id
_entity_poly.type
_entity_poly.pdbx_seq_one_letter_code
_entity_poly.pdbx_strand_id
1 'polypeptide(L)' 'MATQLSDVMEKLPPARRAKIQARAQELIAENMKLQDIIKARKLTQESTD' A
#
# COMPACT_ATOMS: atom_id res chain seq x y z
N MET A 1 -19.69 17.06 2.90
CA MET A 1 -19.13 16.01 3.77
C MET A 1 -18.15 15.19 2.95
N ALA A 2 -17.02 14.77 3.52
CA ALA A 2 -16.08 13.90 2.81
C ALA A 2 -16.71 12.51 2.62
N THR A 3 -16.68 11.97 1.41
CA THR A 3 -17.20 10.64 1.11
C THR A 3 -16.26 9.60 1.71
N GLN A 4 -16.80 8.67 2.51
CA GLN A 4 -15.99 7.59 3.06
C GLN A 4 -15.73 6.52 2.01
N LEU A 5 -14.57 5.87 2.09
CA LEU A 5 -14.20 4.79 1.18
C LEU A 5 -15.18 3.62 1.25
N SER A 6 -15.70 3.29 2.44
CA SER A 6 -16.72 2.26 2.66
C SER A 6 -17.95 2.51 1.79
N ASP A 7 -18.45 3.74 1.82
CA ASP A 7 -19.67 4.17 1.12
C ASP A 7 -19.51 4.09 -0.40
N VAL A 8 -18.28 4.29 -0.89
CA VAL A 8 -17.93 4.13 -2.31
C VAL A 8 -17.81 2.65 -2.65
N MET A 9 -17.13 1.86 -1.82
CA MET A 9 -16.92 0.43 -2.06
C MET A 9 -18.23 -0.36 -2.04
N GLU A 10 -19.18 -0.02 -1.17
CA GLU A 10 -20.50 -0.67 -1.12
C GLU A 10 -21.31 -0.53 -2.41
N LYS A 11 -21.14 0.59 -3.11
CA LYS A 11 -21.83 0.88 -4.38
C LYS A 11 -21.21 0.16 -5.58
N LEU A 12 -20.05 -0.47 -5.42
CA LEU A 12 -19.34 -1.13 -6.52
C LEU A 12 -19.74 -2.61 -6.66
N PRO A 13 -19.86 -3.12 -7.91
CA PRO A 13 -20.08 -4.53 -8.15
C PRO A 13 -18.97 -5.40 -7.52
N PRO A 14 -19.28 -6.64 -7.07
CA PRO A 14 -18.30 -7.53 -6.45
C PRO A 14 -17.02 -7.73 -7.26
N ALA A 15 -17.14 -7.87 -8.58
CA ALA A 15 -15.99 -8.02 -9.47
C ALA A 15 -15.06 -6.80 -9.48
N ARG A 16 -15.61 -5.58 -9.34
CA ARG A 16 -14.81 -4.35 -9.29
C ARG A 16 -14.13 -4.22 -7.92
N ARG A 17 -14.81 -4.58 -6.83
CA ARG A 17 -14.22 -4.63 -5.49
C ARG A 17 -13.04 -5.60 -5.42
N ALA A 18 -13.18 -6.79 -5.99
CA ALA A 18 -12.11 -7.79 -6.03
C ALA A 18 -10.86 -7.26 -6.76
N LYS A 19 -11.04 -6.59 -7.91
CA LYS A 19 -9.93 -5.96 -8.64
C LYS A 19 -9.23 -4.87 -7.82
N ILE A 20 -10.00 -4.03 -7.13
CA ILE A 20 -9.45 -2.99 -6.25
C ILE A 20 -8.65 -3.62 -5.12
N GLN A 21 -9.17 -4.67 -4.49
CA GLN A 21 -8.50 -5.35 -3.39
C GLN A 21 -7.19 -6.03 -3.83
N ALA A 22 -7.18 -6.68 -4.99
CA ALA A 22 -5.97 -7.27 -5.56
C ALA A 22 -4.89 -6.20 -5.79
N ARG A 23 -5.28 -5.06 -6.40
CA ARG A 23 -4.33 -3.95 -6.60
C ARG A 23 -3.86 -3.33 -5.29
N ALA A 24 -4.73 -3.24 -4.28
CA ALA A 24 -4.35 -2.75 -2.97
C ALA A 24 -3.31 -3.67 -2.30
N GLN A 25 -3.46 -4.99 -2.41
CA GLN A 25 -2.48 -5.96 -1.90
C GLN A 25 -1.13 -5.80 -2.59
N GLU A 26 -1.10 -5.63 -3.92
CA GLU A 26 0.14 -5.36 -4.67
C GLU A 26 0.84 -4.09 -4.15
N LEU A 27 0.10 -3.00 -3.97
CA LEU A 27 0.66 -1.73 -3.51
C LEU A 27 1.19 -1.81 -2.07
N ILE A 28 0.52 -2.56 -1.20
CA ILE A 28 1.00 -2.79 0.17
C ILE A 28 2.31 -3.57 0.13
N ALA A 29 2.39 -4.65 -0.65
CA ALA A 29 3.60 -5.45 -0.78
C ALA A 29 4.77 -4.63 -1.36
N GLU A 30 4.52 -3.82 -2.38
CA GLU A 30 5.51 -2.91 -2.96
C GLU A 30 6.03 -1.90 -1.93
N ASN A 31 5.13 -1.25 -1.18
CA ASN A 31 5.53 -0.31 -0.14
C ASN A 31 6.32 -0.96 0.99
N MET A 32 5.93 -2.17 1.42
CA MET A 32 6.69 -2.91 2.43
C MET A 32 8.11 -3.19 1.96
N LYS A 33 8.27 -3.64 0.71
CA LYS A 33 9.59 -3.85 0.09
C LYS A 33 10.40 -2.55 0.03
N LEU A 34 9.78 -1.43 -0.34
CA LEU A 34 10.45 -0.13 -0.35
C LEU A 34 10.90 0.31 1.04
N GLN A 35 10.08 0.10 2.07
CA GLN A 35 10.46 0.41 3.45
C GLN A 35 11.65 -0.43 3.92
N ASP A 36 11.71 -1.71 3.54
CA ASP A 36 12.84 -2.57 3.88
C ASP A 36 14.15 -2.10 3.23
N ILE A 37 14.08 -1.64 1.98
CA ILE A 37 15.23 -1.02 1.29
C ILE A 37 15.65 0.27 2.01
N ILE A 38 14.70 1.13 2.40
CA ILE A 38 14.99 2.38 3.12
C ILE A 38 15.68 2.06 4.46
N LYS A 39 15.19 1.08 5.21
CA LYS A 39 15.80 0.66 6.49
C LYS A 39 17.21 0.12 6.28
N ALA A 40 17.41 -0.76 5.29
CA ALA A 40 18.72 -1.30 4.96
C ALA A 40 19.71 -0.19 4.57
N ARG A 41 19.28 0.77 3.75
CA ARG A 41 20.10 1.94 3.38
C ARG A 41 20.49 2.77 4.60
N LYS A 42 19.52 3.06 5.49
CA LYS A 42 19.78 3.84 6.70
C LYS A 42 20.85 3.18 7.59
N LEU A 43 20.76 1.87 7.79
CA LEU A 43 21.77 1.11 8.55
C LEU A 43 23.17 1.22 7.94
N THR A 44 23.28 1.14 6.61
CA THR A 44 24.57 1.28 5.93
C THR A 44 25.12 2.71 5.95
N GLN A 45 24.25 3.73 5.94
CA GLN A 45 24.67 5.13 5.99
C GLN A 45 25.16 5.55 7.39
N GLU A 46 24.52 5.09 8.47
CA GLU A 46 24.97 5.37 9.85
C GLU A 46 26.30 4.67 10.20
N SER A 47 26.71 3.68 9.40
CA SER A 47 27.96 2.93 9.63
C SER A 47 29.19 3.52 8.91
N THR A 48 29.05 4.66 8.22
CA THR A 48 30.14 5.26 7.41
C THR A 48 30.64 6.61 7.95
N ASP A 49 30.32 6.96 9.20
CA ASP A 49 30.89 8.11 9.94
C ASP A 49 31.82 7.65 11.08
#